data_AF-A0A378JAD2-F1
#
_entry.id   AF-A0A378JAD2-F1
#
_cell.length_a   1.000
_cell.length_b   1.000
_cell.length_c   1.000
_cell.angle_alpha   90.00
_cell.angle_beta   90.00
_cell.angle_gamma   90.00
#
_symmetry.space_group_name_H-M   'P 1'
#
loop_
_entity.id
_entity.type
_entity.pdbx_description
1 polymer ?
#
loop_
_entity_poly.entity_id
_entity_poly.type
_entity_poly.pdbx_seq_one_letter_code
_entity_poly.pdbx_strand_id
1 'polypeptide(L)'
;MKTLFRLLFAFFIIGASARAADLSPSWYSKSTDNKVIINVELFLSSTCPHCKKADAFFLDLEKKSPELHVQRNFINQDKNALIRFSQLLNAQQMDDFAVPSIYFCDSRWVGFDSAATTGKDVFDAIQYCKQQIEHKGSLTKSTVDTLRHWANANQFTSGMIEKPSALNYTVTIAFMDSFNPCAFFCFSGFLAFLLIAEQRKKQIIASLLFISSIVIVHYFQQVYTGNYFNLLPWLRIPAVLLGLMTIYFVIQHRKKQSDDALYFLLAFFLGLITTVYQQTCVMNWATIFEQWLNNQHFSNWQTNLYQLLYQGMYILPLVVILCIYLVLLNIKRFAALRTKFANIGLLFLIAIALCLIVYPFILSNFTISLMTLLILVVCGFFINLT
;
A
#
# COMPACT_ATOMS: atom_id res chain seq x y z
N MET A 1 23.98 -9.36 -22.66
CA MET A 1 24.17 -8.54 -21.44
C MET A 1 24.10 -7.04 -21.72
N LYS A 2 24.94 -6.47 -22.62
CA LYS A 2 24.91 -5.02 -22.92
C LYS A 2 23.58 -4.50 -23.49
N THR A 3 22.87 -5.30 -24.28
CA THR A 3 21.55 -4.97 -24.86
C THR A 3 20.40 -5.06 -23.85
N LEU A 4 20.39 -6.06 -22.97
CA LEU A 4 19.39 -6.21 -21.90
C LEU A 4 19.54 -5.11 -20.84
N PHE A 5 20.77 -4.77 -20.46
CA PHE A 5 21.04 -3.67 -19.53
C PHE A 5 20.60 -2.34 -20.15
N ARG A 6 20.84 -2.11 -21.45
CA ARG A 6 20.34 -0.92 -22.17
C ARG A 6 18.81 -0.86 -22.24
N LEU A 7 18.12 -1.99 -22.43
CA LEU A 7 16.66 -2.04 -22.47
C LEU A 7 16.02 -1.81 -21.09
N LEU A 8 16.56 -2.43 -20.04
CA LEU A 8 16.12 -2.19 -18.65
C LEU A 8 16.42 -0.74 -18.23
N PHE A 9 17.62 -0.22 -18.52
CA PHE A 9 18.00 1.14 -18.16
C PHE A 9 17.20 2.21 -18.93
N ALA A 10 16.89 1.96 -20.22
CA ALA A 10 16.03 2.86 -21.01
C ALA A 10 14.58 2.89 -20.51
N PHE A 11 14.05 1.79 -19.97
CA PHE A 11 12.72 1.75 -19.35
C PHE A 11 12.68 2.49 -18.00
N PHE A 12 13.78 2.50 -17.24
CA PHE A 12 13.87 3.16 -15.93
C PHE A 12 14.11 4.68 -15.97
N ILE A 13 14.69 5.22 -17.04
CA ILE A 13 15.03 6.66 -17.13
C ILE A 13 13.79 7.57 -17.27
N ILE A 14 12.62 7.04 -17.64
CA ILE A 14 11.41 7.85 -17.88
C ILE A 14 10.67 8.22 -16.57
N GLY A 15 11.05 7.67 -15.41
CA GLY A 15 10.33 7.88 -14.14
C GLY A 15 10.90 8.93 -13.17
N ALA A 16 12.06 9.52 -13.44
CA ALA A 16 12.80 10.30 -12.45
C ALA A 16 12.57 11.81 -12.58
N SER A 17 11.39 12.29 -12.19
CA SER A 17 11.15 13.70 -11.84
C SER A 17 9.84 13.86 -11.06
N ALA A 18 9.87 13.58 -9.76
CA ALA A 18 8.86 14.08 -8.84
C ALA A 18 9.56 14.91 -7.77
N ARG A 19 9.75 16.21 -8.05
CA ARG A 19 9.99 17.20 -6.98
C ARG A 19 8.72 17.23 -6.13
N ALA A 20 8.88 17.10 -4.82
CA ALA A 20 7.79 17.34 -3.88
C ALA A 20 7.31 18.79 -4.07
N ALA A 21 6.11 18.96 -4.61
CA ALA A 21 5.43 20.24 -4.57
C ALA A 21 4.95 20.44 -3.14
N ASP A 22 5.26 21.59 -2.54
CA ASP A 22 4.65 22.00 -1.29
C ASP A 22 3.13 22.07 -1.51
N LEU A 23 2.40 21.28 -0.72
CA LEU A 23 0.94 21.21 -0.78
C LEU A 23 0.34 22.54 -0.30
N SER A 24 -0.71 22.98 -0.98
CA SER A 24 -1.29 24.32 -0.79
C SER A 24 -1.70 24.58 0.67
N PRO A 25 -1.37 25.76 1.25
CA PRO A 25 -1.68 26.12 2.64
C PRO A 25 -3.18 26.36 2.93
N SER A 26 -4.11 25.98 2.04
CA SER A 26 -5.55 26.22 2.21
C SER A 26 -6.22 25.36 3.28
N TRP A 27 -5.62 24.22 3.65
CA TRP A 27 -6.26 23.22 4.52
C TRP A 27 -6.20 23.50 6.02
N TYR A 28 -5.35 24.44 6.44
CA TYR A 28 -5.26 24.84 7.84
C TYR A 28 -4.80 26.28 7.97
N SER A 29 -5.11 26.90 9.11
CA SER A 29 -4.57 28.19 9.51
C SER A 29 -4.01 28.09 10.93
N LYS A 30 -3.25 29.10 11.34
CA LYS A 30 -2.78 29.24 12.73
C LYS A 30 -3.49 30.45 13.34
N SER A 31 -4.12 30.23 14.49
CA SER A 31 -4.69 31.31 15.30
C SER A 31 -3.59 32.24 15.83
N THR A 32 -3.98 33.39 16.37
CA THR A 32 -3.08 34.33 17.08
C THR A 32 -2.30 33.65 18.20
N ASP A 33 -2.88 32.62 18.84
CA ASP A 33 -2.25 31.84 19.91
C ASP A 33 -1.44 30.63 19.39
N ASN A 34 -1.10 30.62 18.09
CA ASN A 34 -0.38 29.54 17.41
C ASN A 34 -1.10 28.17 17.43
N LYS A 35 -2.40 28.14 17.74
CA LYS A 35 -3.25 26.95 17.65
C LYS A 35 -3.60 26.64 16.20
N VAL A 36 -3.56 25.36 15.82
CA VAL A 36 -3.88 24.93 14.46
C VAL A 36 -5.39 24.82 14.29
N ILE A 37 -5.94 25.55 13.32
CA ILE A 37 -7.35 25.50 12.92
C ILE A 37 -7.43 24.71 11.62
N ILE A 38 -8.20 23.62 11.60
CA ILE A 38 -8.41 22.81 10.40
C ILE A 38 -9.60 23.35 9.60
N ASN A 39 -9.38 23.54 8.29
CA ASN A 39 -10.43 23.93 7.35
C ASN A 39 -11.01 22.68 6.68
N VAL A 40 -12.32 22.48 6.81
CA VAL A 40 -13.08 21.42 6.16
C VAL A 40 -13.96 22.04 5.08
N GLU A 41 -13.87 21.55 3.85
CA GLU A 41 -14.81 21.87 2.77
C GLU A 41 -15.80 20.69 2.62
N LEU A 42 -17.07 20.93 2.94
CA LEU A 42 -18.15 19.95 2.90
C LEU A 42 -19.03 20.19 1.66
N PHE A 43 -18.95 19.29 0.68
CA PHE A 43 -19.77 19.35 -0.54
C PHE A 43 -21.02 18.49 -0.38
N LEU A 44 -22.18 19.13 -0.53
CA LEU A 44 -23.50 18.56 -0.22
C LEU A 44 -24.48 18.75 -1.38
N SER A 45 -25.51 17.90 -1.40
CA SER A 45 -26.73 18.16 -2.16
C SER A 45 -27.91 18.28 -1.21
N SER A 46 -28.79 19.26 -1.43
CA SER A 46 -29.98 19.48 -0.59
C SER A 46 -30.99 18.33 -0.62
N THR A 47 -30.93 17.46 -1.64
CA THR A 47 -31.81 16.30 -1.80
C THR A 47 -31.23 15.00 -1.25
N CYS A 48 -29.96 14.98 -0.82
CA CYS A 48 -29.29 13.76 -0.38
C CYS A 48 -29.51 13.48 1.13
N PRO A 49 -30.07 12.32 1.52
CA PRO A 49 -30.27 11.98 2.93
C PRO A 49 -28.96 11.87 3.72
N HIS A 50 -27.91 11.31 3.13
CA HIS A 50 -26.59 11.20 3.76
C HIS A 50 -25.94 12.57 3.97
N CYS A 51 -26.18 13.53 3.06
CA CYS A 51 -25.72 14.91 3.23
C CYS A 51 -26.33 15.56 4.48
N LYS A 52 -27.62 15.32 4.76
CA LYS A 52 -28.27 15.84 5.98
C LYS A 52 -27.64 15.28 7.25
N LYS A 53 -27.31 13.99 7.26
CA LYS A 53 -26.61 13.36 8.40
C LYS A 53 -25.22 13.93 8.60
N ALA A 54 -24.44 14.09 7.53
CA ALA A 54 -23.10 14.68 7.59
C ALA A 54 -23.14 16.14 8.08
N ASP A 55 -24.06 16.95 7.56
CA ASP A 55 -24.21 18.35 7.96
C ASP A 55 -24.59 18.47 9.45
N ALA A 56 -25.53 17.65 9.93
CA ALA A 56 -25.91 17.60 11.34
C ALA A 56 -24.72 17.21 12.24
N PHE A 57 -23.90 16.25 11.81
CA PHE A 57 -22.68 15.87 12.53
C PHE A 57 -21.68 17.03 12.62
N PHE A 58 -21.39 17.71 11.50
CA PHE A 58 -20.45 18.83 11.51
C PHE A 58 -20.97 20.05 12.27
N LEU A 59 -22.28 20.30 12.29
CA LEU A 59 -22.88 21.35 13.12
C LEU A 59 -22.68 21.10 14.63
N ASP A 60 -22.81 19.85 15.07
CA ASP A 60 -22.50 19.47 16.46
C ASP A 60 -20.99 19.55 16.74
N LEU A 61 -20.17 19.13 15.78
CA LEU A 61 -18.72 19.10 15.92
C LEU A 61 -18.11 20.51 16.03
N GLU A 62 -18.55 21.48 15.21
CA GLU A 62 -18.09 22.88 15.28
C GLU A 62 -18.42 23.53 16.63
N LYS A 63 -19.58 23.21 17.23
CA LYS A 63 -19.93 23.71 18.58
C LYS A 63 -18.97 23.20 19.65
N LYS A 64 -18.45 21.99 19.48
CA LYS A 64 -17.54 21.33 20.42
C LYS A 64 -16.07 21.64 20.15
N SER A 65 -15.73 22.05 18.93
CA SER A 65 -14.36 22.18 18.45
C SER A 65 -14.13 23.58 17.85
N PRO A 66 -13.71 24.59 18.64
CA PRO A 66 -13.46 25.93 18.13
C PRO A 66 -12.27 26.01 17.15
N GLU A 67 -11.47 24.95 17.07
CA GLU A 67 -10.32 24.81 16.18
C GLU A 67 -10.67 24.08 14.87
N LEU A 68 -11.96 24.03 14.53
CA LEU A 68 -12.48 23.46 13.29
C LEU A 68 -13.36 24.49 12.57
N HIS A 69 -13.06 24.74 11.30
CA HIS A 69 -13.87 25.60 10.45
C HIS A 69 -14.48 24.78 9.32
N VAL A 70 -15.81 24.72 9.22
CA VAL A 70 -16.50 23.94 8.19
C VAL A 70 -17.20 24.86 7.19
N GLN A 71 -16.69 24.89 5.96
CA GLN A 71 -17.34 25.52 4.83
C GLN A 71 -18.32 24.55 4.16
N ARG A 72 -19.60 24.92 4.09
CA ARG A 72 -20.66 24.12 3.47
C ARG A 72 -20.91 24.61 2.04
N ASN A 73 -20.80 23.70 1.08
CA ASN A 73 -20.89 23.97 -0.35
C ASN A 73 -22.02 23.13 -0.97
N PHE A 74 -23.18 23.73 -1.24
CA PHE A 74 -24.34 23.03 -1.84
C PHE A 74 -24.25 23.02 -3.37
N ILE A 75 -23.77 21.92 -3.95
CA ILE A 75 -23.41 21.84 -5.38
C ILE A 75 -24.61 21.92 -6.33
N ASN A 76 -25.82 21.64 -5.82
CA ASN A 76 -27.06 21.70 -6.59
C ASN A 76 -27.75 23.07 -6.51
N GLN A 77 -27.21 24.00 -5.72
CA GLN A 77 -27.79 25.34 -5.50
C GLN A 77 -26.80 26.45 -5.88
N ASP A 78 -25.50 26.22 -5.70
CA ASP A 78 -24.45 27.18 -6.02
C ASP A 78 -23.52 26.64 -7.13
N LYS A 79 -23.45 27.37 -8.24
CA LYS A 79 -22.57 27.07 -9.36
C LYS A 79 -21.10 27.17 -8.98
N ASN A 80 -20.72 28.10 -8.10
CA ASN A 80 -19.34 28.26 -7.66
C ASN A 80 -18.90 27.08 -6.79
N ALA A 81 -19.77 26.60 -5.89
CA ALA A 81 -19.56 25.36 -5.16
C ALA A 81 -19.31 24.16 -6.10
N LEU A 82 -20.10 24.01 -7.16
CA LEU A 82 -19.91 22.94 -8.15
C LEU A 82 -18.57 23.07 -8.92
N ILE A 83 -18.20 24.29 -9.32
CA ILE A 83 -16.91 24.55 -10.00
C ILE A 83 -15.74 24.22 -9.07
N ARG A 84 -15.80 24.67 -7.81
CA ARG A 84 -14.78 24.36 -6.79
C ARG A 84 -14.67 22.85 -6.57
N PHE A 85 -15.79 22.14 -6.50
CA PHE A 85 -15.78 20.68 -6.36
C PHE A 85 -15.12 20.01 -7.57
N SER A 86 -15.46 20.43 -8.79
CA SER A 86 -14.83 19.93 -10.02
C SER A 86 -13.32 20.18 -10.05
N GLN A 87 -12.85 21.34 -9.59
CA GLN A 87 -11.41 21.63 -9.49
C GLN A 87 -10.69 20.67 -8.54
N LEU A 88 -11.27 20.37 -7.37
CA LEU A 88 -10.71 19.43 -6.41
C LEU A 88 -10.68 17.99 -6.94
N LEU A 89 -11.77 17.57 -7.61
CA LEU A 89 -11.87 16.26 -8.26
C LEU A 89 -10.79 16.09 -9.35
N ASN A 90 -10.66 17.07 -10.24
CA ASN A 90 -9.64 17.07 -11.30
C ASN A 90 -8.21 17.02 -10.73
N ALA A 91 -7.94 17.74 -9.63
CA ALA A 91 -6.63 17.73 -8.97
C ALA A 91 -6.26 16.34 -8.40
N GLN A 92 -7.25 15.50 -8.10
CA GLN A 92 -7.07 14.15 -7.60
C GLN A 92 -7.30 13.07 -8.67
N GLN A 93 -7.50 13.46 -9.94
CA GLN A 93 -7.81 12.55 -11.06
C GLN A 93 -9.06 11.69 -10.80
N MET A 94 -10.08 12.29 -10.17
CA MET A 94 -11.36 11.66 -9.88
C MET A 94 -12.44 12.30 -10.75
N ASP A 95 -13.37 11.48 -11.25
CA ASP A 95 -14.45 11.94 -12.13
C ASP A 95 -15.86 11.74 -11.50
N ASP A 96 -15.92 11.27 -10.25
CA ASP A 96 -17.18 11.03 -9.54
C ASP A 96 -17.61 12.24 -8.70
N PHE A 97 -18.81 12.75 -8.93
CA PHE A 97 -19.42 13.83 -8.12
C PHE A 97 -20.22 13.28 -6.93
N ALA A 98 -19.68 12.26 -6.24
CA ALA A 98 -20.36 11.64 -5.11
C ALA A 98 -20.46 12.60 -3.91
N VAL A 99 -21.64 12.65 -3.26
CA VAL A 99 -21.92 13.48 -2.08
C VAL A 99 -22.59 12.66 -0.95
N PRO A 100 -22.35 12.97 0.34
CA PRO A 100 -21.47 14.04 0.83
C PRO A 100 -19.99 13.76 0.53
N SER A 101 -19.25 14.81 0.17
CA SER A 101 -17.80 14.76 0.01
C SER A 101 -17.17 15.73 1.00
N ILE A 102 -16.32 15.21 1.88
CA ILE A 102 -15.69 15.94 2.98
C ILE A 102 -14.21 16.08 2.66
N TYR A 103 -13.74 17.29 2.44
CA TYR A 103 -12.33 17.57 2.16
C TYR A 103 -11.66 18.24 3.35
N PHE A 104 -10.51 17.71 3.74
CA PHE A 104 -9.59 18.36 4.69
C PHE A 104 -8.19 17.77 4.53
N CYS A 105 -7.17 18.55 4.84
CA CYS A 105 -5.78 18.11 4.83
C CYS A 105 -5.36 17.35 3.56
N ASP A 106 -5.83 17.83 2.41
CA ASP A 106 -5.60 17.22 1.09
C ASP A 106 -6.05 15.75 0.97
N SER A 107 -7.11 15.40 1.69
CA SER A 107 -7.80 14.11 1.64
C SER A 107 -9.29 14.31 1.36
N ARG A 108 -9.91 13.36 0.63
CA ARG A 108 -11.32 13.38 0.24
C ARG A 108 -12.02 12.15 0.85
N TRP A 109 -12.96 12.39 1.74
CA TRP A 109 -13.79 11.36 2.36
C TRP A 109 -15.18 11.38 1.74
N VAL A 110 -15.70 10.22 1.35
CA VAL A 110 -16.94 10.12 0.55
C VAL A 110 -17.97 9.26 1.27
N GLY A 111 -19.19 9.79 1.38
CA GLY A 111 -20.29 9.13 2.06
C GLY A 111 -20.33 9.45 3.56
N PHE A 112 -21.46 9.15 4.19
CA PHE A 112 -21.64 9.32 5.63
C PHE A 112 -22.81 8.46 6.11
N ASP A 113 -22.53 7.48 6.98
CA ASP A 113 -23.57 6.63 7.53
C ASP A 113 -24.10 7.14 8.87
N SER A 114 -23.23 7.25 9.88
CA SER A 114 -23.57 7.67 11.24
C SER A 114 -22.40 8.34 11.96
N ALA A 115 -22.69 9.04 13.06
CA ALA A 115 -21.66 9.60 13.94
C ALA A 115 -20.80 8.53 14.63
N ALA A 116 -21.33 7.32 14.84
CA ALA A 116 -20.63 6.24 15.53
C ALA A 116 -19.64 5.48 14.64
N THR A 117 -19.84 5.53 13.32
CA THR A 117 -19.00 4.87 12.30
C THR A 117 -18.22 5.91 11.50
N THR A 118 -18.69 6.30 10.31
CA THR A 118 -18.02 7.26 9.42
C THR A 118 -17.66 8.57 10.14
N GLY A 119 -18.56 9.08 11.00
CA GLY A 119 -18.29 10.30 11.75
C GLY A 119 -17.12 10.18 12.74
N LYS A 120 -16.99 9.03 13.40
CA LYS A 120 -15.84 8.74 14.27
C LYS A 120 -14.55 8.69 13.43
N ASP A 121 -14.55 7.96 12.33
CA ASP A 121 -13.36 7.84 11.45
C ASP A 121 -12.90 9.21 10.92
N VAL A 122 -13.85 10.04 10.47
CA VAL A 122 -13.57 11.40 9.97
C VAL A 122 -13.04 12.29 11.10
N PHE A 123 -13.63 12.22 12.30
CA PHE A 123 -13.15 12.98 13.44
C PHE A 123 -11.73 12.59 13.86
N ASP A 124 -11.47 11.29 13.98
CA ASP A 124 -10.14 10.77 14.32
C ASP A 124 -9.09 11.18 13.29
N ALA A 125 -9.45 11.20 12.00
CA ALA A 125 -8.60 11.68 10.92
C ALA A 125 -8.32 13.20 10.99
N ILE A 126 -9.33 14.02 11.31
CA ILE A 126 -9.15 15.48 11.54
C ILE A 126 -8.19 15.71 12.71
N GLN A 127 -8.37 14.98 13.83
CA GLN A 127 -7.49 15.08 14.99
C GLN A 127 -6.06 14.64 14.66
N TYR A 128 -5.90 13.53 13.94
CA TYR A 128 -4.60 13.08 13.47
C TYR A 128 -3.91 14.16 12.62
N CYS A 129 -4.62 14.76 11.65
CA CYS A 129 -4.06 15.83 10.83
C CYS A 129 -3.58 17.01 11.69
N LYS A 130 -4.44 17.48 12.60
CA LYS A 130 -4.14 18.60 13.50
C LYS A 130 -2.87 18.32 14.31
N GLN A 131 -2.81 17.18 14.99
CA GLN A 131 -1.66 16.78 15.81
C GLN A 131 -0.37 16.68 15.00
N GLN A 132 -0.44 16.16 13.77
CA GLN A 132 0.73 16.09 12.89
C GLN A 132 1.23 17.49 12.47
N ILE A 133 0.33 18.42 12.17
CA ILE A 133 0.69 19.80 11.82
C ILE A 133 1.28 20.52 13.04
N GLU A 134 0.71 20.33 14.23
CA GLU A 134 1.24 20.91 15.48
C GLU A 134 2.66 20.40 15.77
N HIS A 135 2.89 19.10 15.64
CA HIS A 135 4.19 18.48 15.90
C HIS A 135 5.25 18.82 14.85
N LYS A 136 4.88 18.83 13.56
CA LYS A 136 5.83 19.02 12.43
C LYS A 136 5.88 20.46 11.91
N GLY A 137 5.02 21.34 12.42
CA GLY A 137 4.89 22.75 12.01
C GLY A 137 4.18 22.97 10.67
N SER A 138 3.94 21.92 9.89
CA SER A 138 3.35 21.96 8.55
C SER A 138 2.63 20.66 8.17
N LEU A 139 1.76 20.71 7.15
CA LEU A 139 1.11 19.53 6.59
C LEU A 139 2.11 18.76 5.71
N THR A 140 2.59 17.63 6.21
CA THR A 140 3.60 16.81 5.49
C THR A 140 2.97 15.80 4.55
N LYS A 141 3.72 15.42 3.50
CA LYS A 141 3.30 14.39 2.55
C LYS A 141 2.95 13.05 3.20
N SER A 142 3.69 12.62 4.24
CA SER A 142 3.38 11.38 4.97
C SER A 142 2.04 11.42 5.70
N THR A 143 1.69 12.58 6.27
CA THR A 143 0.38 12.83 6.89
C THR A 143 -0.73 12.73 5.85
N VAL A 144 -0.55 13.38 4.69
CA VAL A 144 -1.52 13.33 3.58
C VAL A 144 -1.66 11.91 3.04
N ASP A 145 -0.57 11.16 2.88
CA ASP A 145 -0.63 9.79 2.40
C ASP A 145 -1.39 8.89 3.39
N THR A 146 -1.18 9.06 4.70
CA THR A 146 -1.96 8.34 5.72
C THR A 146 -3.46 8.66 5.60
N LEU A 147 -3.80 9.96 5.55
CA LEU A 147 -5.19 10.40 5.45
C LEU A 147 -5.86 9.90 4.17
N ARG A 148 -5.16 9.90 3.03
CA ARG A 148 -5.69 9.39 1.75
C ARG A 148 -5.96 7.88 1.79
N HIS A 149 -5.14 7.09 2.48
CA HIS A 149 -5.39 5.65 2.65
C HIS A 149 -6.62 5.39 3.53
N TRP A 150 -6.76 6.13 4.63
CA TRP A 150 -7.98 6.05 5.46
C TRP A 150 -9.22 6.56 4.74
N ALA A 151 -9.10 7.62 3.96
CA ALA A 151 -10.21 8.15 3.18
C ALA A 151 -10.66 7.18 2.07
N ASN A 152 -9.71 6.51 1.41
CA ASN A 152 -10.01 5.44 0.46
C ASN A 152 -10.72 4.27 1.15
N ALA A 153 -10.23 3.84 2.31
CA ALA A 153 -10.87 2.80 3.10
C ALA A 153 -12.31 3.17 3.48
N ASN A 154 -12.53 4.41 3.90
CA ASN A 154 -13.85 4.93 4.23
C ASN A 154 -14.82 4.89 3.04
N GLN A 155 -14.36 5.19 1.83
CA GLN A 155 -15.18 5.15 0.62
C GLN A 155 -15.72 3.73 0.38
N PHE A 156 -14.89 2.70 0.56
CA PHE A 156 -15.32 1.30 0.44
C PHE A 156 -16.29 0.90 1.54
N THR A 157 -16.00 1.26 2.80
CA THR A 157 -16.86 0.86 3.92
C THR A 157 -18.21 1.57 3.90
N SER A 158 -18.23 2.85 3.52
CA SER A 158 -19.47 3.65 3.46
C SER A 158 -20.35 3.27 2.27
N GLY A 159 -19.78 2.67 1.22
CA GLY A 159 -20.50 2.18 0.04
C GLY A 159 -21.08 0.76 0.19
N MET A 160 -20.83 0.06 1.30
CA MET A 160 -21.32 -1.30 1.49
C MET A 160 -22.83 -1.36 1.73
N ILE A 161 -23.54 -2.02 0.80
CA ILE A 161 -24.99 -2.23 0.87
C ILE A 161 -25.33 -3.47 1.70
N GLU A 162 -24.57 -4.55 1.52
CA GLU A 162 -24.74 -5.80 2.25
C GLU A 162 -23.91 -5.80 3.54
N LYS A 163 -24.42 -6.48 4.57
CA LYS A 163 -23.75 -6.67 5.87
C LYS A 163 -23.33 -8.14 6.02
N PRO A 164 -22.21 -8.55 5.40
CA PRO A 164 -21.72 -9.92 5.51
C PRO A 164 -21.37 -10.27 6.97
N SER A 165 -21.35 -11.56 7.28
CA SER A 165 -20.78 -12.02 8.56
C SER A 165 -19.30 -11.67 8.63
N ALA A 166 -18.80 -11.43 9.84
CA ALA A 166 -17.41 -11.04 10.03
C ALA A 166 -16.40 -12.04 9.47
N LEU A 167 -16.71 -13.34 9.56
CA LEU A 167 -15.90 -14.40 8.98
C LEU A 167 -15.84 -14.29 7.45
N ASN A 168 -16.99 -14.15 6.79
CA ASN A 168 -17.06 -14.06 5.33
C ASN A 168 -16.36 -12.81 4.84
N TYR A 169 -16.59 -11.67 5.49
CA TYR A 169 -15.90 -10.43 5.15
C TYR A 169 -14.38 -10.57 5.28
N THR A 170 -13.89 -11.10 6.42
CA THR A 170 -12.46 -11.30 6.66
C THR A 170 -11.81 -12.19 5.60
N VAL A 171 -12.42 -13.35 5.31
CA VAL A 171 -11.88 -14.30 4.34
C VAL A 171 -11.88 -13.71 2.93
N THR A 172 -12.97 -13.06 2.51
CA THR A 172 -13.08 -12.48 1.17
C THR A 172 -12.09 -11.34 0.97
N ILE A 173 -12.01 -10.38 1.89
CA ILE A 173 -11.09 -9.25 1.74
C ILE A 173 -9.63 -9.71 1.80
N ALA A 174 -9.27 -10.59 2.75
CA ALA A 174 -7.90 -11.12 2.82
C ALA A 174 -7.51 -11.86 1.54
N PHE A 175 -8.42 -12.64 0.96
CA PHE A 175 -8.19 -13.32 -0.30
C PHE A 175 -8.03 -12.35 -1.47
N MET A 176 -8.87 -11.32 -1.56
CA MET A 176 -8.74 -10.26 -2.58
C MET A 176 -7.39 -9.54 -2.45
N ASP A 177 -6.93 -9.30 -1.23
CA ASP A 177 -5.65 -8.67 -0.96
C ASP A 177 -4.45 -9.55 -1.34
N SER A 178 -4.53 -10.87 -1.13
CA SER A 178 -3.49 -11.79 -1.58
C SER A 178 -3.24 -11.74 -3.09
N PHE A 179 -4.27 -11.41 -3.87
CA PHE A 179 -4.22 -11.25 -5.33
C PHE A 179 -4.19 -9.77 -5.75
N ASN A 180 -3.87 -8.86 -4.83
CA ASN A 180 -3.81 -7.44 -5.13
C ASN A 180 -2.79 -7.21 -6.27
N PRO A 181 -3.17 -6.49 -7.35
CA PRO A 181 -2.28 -6.15 -8.45
C PRO A 181 -0.98 -5.43 -8.04
N CYS A 182 -1.01 -4.67 -6.94
CA CYS A 182 0.18 -4.05 -6.37
C CYS A 182 1.16 -5.13 -5.82
N ALA A 183 0.69 -6.36 -5.59
CA ALA A 183 1.31 -7.62 -5.16
C ALA A 183 2.67 -8.09 -5.78
N PHE A 184 2.87 -7.78 -7.06
CA PHE A 184 3.62 -8.69 -7.94
C PHE A 184 5.14 -8.72 -7.75
N PHE A 185 5.77 -7.67 -7.24
CA PHE A 185 7.22 -7.71 -6.99
C PHE A 185 7.56 -8.52 -5.74
N CYS A 186 6.74 -8.46 -4.68
CA CYS A 186 6.86 -9.37 -3.55
C CYS A 186 6.67 -10.82 -3.99
N PHE A 187 5.67 -11.08 -4.83
CA PHE A 187 5.47 -12.41 -5.41
C PHE A 187 6.69 -12.87 -6.23
N SER A 188 7.24 -11.98 -7.08
CA SER A 188 8.44 -12.26 -7.88
C SER A 188 9.67 -12.50 -7.01
N GLY A 189 9.84 -11.73 -5.94
CA GLY A 189 10.93 -11.89 -4.96
C GLY A 189 10.83 -13.23 -4.22
N PHE A 190 9.63 -13.58 -3.76
CA PHE A 190 9.36 -14.88 -3.16
C PHE A 190 9.71 -16.03 -4.12
N LEU A 191 9.23 -15.96 -5.37
CA LEU A 191 9.58 -16.92 -6.39
C LEU A 191 11.09 -16.94 -6.65
N ALA A 192 11.78 -15.81 -6.65
CA ALA A 192 13.22 -15.77 -6.90
C ALA A 192 14.00 -16.67 -5.91
N PHE A 193 13.74 -16.52 -4.60
CA PHE A 193 14.38 -17.36 -3.58
C PHE A 193 13.87 -18.82 -3.59
N LEU A 194 12.64 -19.06 -4.06
CA LEU A 194 12.15 -20.42 -4.24
C LEU A 194 12.84 -21.14 -5.42
N LEU A 195 13.07 -20.43 -6.52
CA LEU A 195 13.58 -20.97 -7.79
C LEU A 195 15.11 -21.10 -7.83
N ILE A 196 15.85 -20.20 -7.17
CA ILE A 196 17.33 -20.21 -7.16
C ILE A 196 17.91 -21.35 -6.31
N ALA A 197 17.28 -21.67 -5.18
CA ALA A 197 17.85 -22.66 -4.25
C ALA A 197 17.82 -24.09 -4.81
N GLU A 198 18.98 -24.77 -4.69
CA GLU A 198 19.11 -26.16 -5.16
C GLU A 198 18.66 -27.22 -4.13
N GLN A 199 18.74 -26.89 -2.85
CA GLN A 199 18.44 -27.83 -1.77
C GLN A 199 17.05 -27.55 -1.20
N ARG A 200 16.25 -28.60 -0.99
CA ARG A 200 14.89 -28.49 -0.41
C ARG A 200 14.87 -27.73 0.92
N LYS A 201 15.85 -28.01 1.79
CA LYS A 201 15.99 -27.33 3.08
C LYS A 201 16.19 -25.81 2.89
N LYS A 202 17.04 -25.40 1.95
CA LYS A 202 17.30 -23.98 1.65
C LYS A 202 16.06 -23.29 1.05
N GLN A 203 15.34 -23.98 0.15
CA GLN A 203 14.07 -23.49 -0.42
C GLN A 203 13.05 -23.19 0.67
N ILE A 204 12.83 -24.12 1.59
CA ILE A 204 11.87 -23.96 2.70
C ILE A 204 12.30 -22.81 3.62
N ILE A 205 13.56 -22.80 4.08
CA ILE A 205 14.03 -21.76 5.03
C ILE A 205 13.92 -20.37 4.40
N ALA A 206 14.42 -20.18 3.17
CA ALA A 206 14.36 -18.88 2.51
C ALA A 206 12.93 -18.43 2.24
N SER A 207 12.04 -19.35 1.84
CA SER A 207 10.62 -19.07 1.63
C SER A 207 9.92 -18.64 2.92
N LEU A 208 10.17 -19.34 4.03
CA LEU A 208 9.59 -18.99 5.33
C LEU A 208 10.11 -17.65 5.85
N LEU A 209 11.40 -17.33 5.65
CA LEU A 209 11.97 -16.02 5.98
C LEU A 209 11.34 -14.91 5.13
N PHE A 210 11.12 -15.16 3.84
CA PHE A 210 10.46 -14.18 2.97
C PHE A 210 9.00 -13.96 3.40
N ILE A 211 8.24 -15.05 3.62
CA ILE A 211 6.84 -14.96 4.07
C ILE A 211 6.74 -14.25 5.42
N SER A 212 7.61 -14.54 6.39
CA SER A 212 7.57 -13.87 7.69
C SER A 212 7.83 -12.36 7.56
N SER A 213 8.76 -11.96 6.68
CA SER A 213 9.00 -10.55 6.41
C SER A 213 7.78 -9.83 5.82
N ILE A 214 7.02 -10.50 4.94
CA ILE A 214 5.76 -9.97 4.39
C ILE A 214 4.75 -9.76 5.52
N VAL A 215 4.52 -10.78 6.36
CA VAL A 215 3.54 -10.69 7.48
C VAL A 215 3.86 -9.53 8.41
N ILE A 216 5.14 -9.35 8.77
CA ILE A 216 5.57 -8.28 9.66
C ILE A 216 5.22 -6.91 9.07
N VAL A 217 5.60 -6.68 7.81
CA VAL A 217 5.37 -5.39 7.14
C VAL A 217 3.89 -5.15 6.92
N HIS A 218 3.18 -6.16 6.43
CA HIS A 218 1.74 -6.11 6.17
C HIS A 218 0.95 -5.78 7.43
N TYR A 219 1.18 -6.51 8.52
CA TYR A 219 0.56 -6.23 9.80
C TYR A 219 0.90 -4.82 10.32
N PHE A 220 2.17 -4.40 10.21
CA PHE A 220 2.60 -3.08 10.67
C PHE A 220 1.96 -1.94 9.88
N GLN A 221 1.90 -2.05 8.55
CA GLN A 221 1.24 -1.06 7.70
C GLN A 221 -0.26 -0.97 7.99
N GLN A 222 -0.90 -2.12 8.18
CA GLN A 222 -2.33 -2.21 8.45
C GLN A 222 -2.70 -1.53 9.78
N VAL A 223 -2.05 -1.90 10.88
CA VAL A 223 -2.42 -1.43 12.23
C VAL A 223 -1.80 -0.07 12.55
N TYR A 224 -0.62 0.23 12.02
CA TYR A 224 0.15 1.43 12.33
C TYR A 224 0.41 2.30 11.08
N THR A 225 -0.62 2.53 10.28
CA THR A 225 -0.52 3.24 8.98
C THR A 225 0.21 4.58 9.09
N GLY A 226 -0.08 5.39 10.12
CA GLY A 226 0.57 6.68 10.35
C GLY A 226 2.08 6.55 10.62
N ASN A 227 2.49 5.59 11.46
CA ASN A 227 3.90 5.32 11.73
C ASN A 227 4.62 4.76 10.51
N TYR A 228 3.94 3.91 9.74
CA TYR A 228 4.45 3.35 8.49
C TYR A 228 4.82 4.43 7.48
N PHE A 229 3.92 5.39 7.19
CA PHE A 229 4.24 6.49 6.26
C PHE A 229 5.29 7.46 6.80
N ASN A 230 5.38 7.62 8.13
CA ASN A 230 6.44 8.42 8.75
C ASN A 230 7.82 7.75 8.67
N LEU A 231 7.89 6.42 8.71
CA LEU A 231 9.13 5.65 8.59
C LEU A 231 9.63 5.57 7.14
N LEU A 232 8.70 5.52 6.17
CA LEU A 232 8.99 5.25 4.76
C LEU A 232 10.13 6.10 4.14
N PRO A 233 10.25 7.43 4.37
CA PRO A 233 11.35 8.22 3.82
C PRO A 233 12.74 7.76 4.30
N TRP A 234 12.84 7.28 5.53
CA TRP A 234 14.09 6.82 6.15
C TRP A 234 14.60 5.50 5.58
N LEU A 235 13.73 4.73 4.93
CA LEU A 235 14.07 3.43 4.35
C LEU A 235 14.73 3.53 2.97
N ARG A 236 14.88 4.75 2.42
CA ARG A 236 15.48 4.97 1.10
C ARG A 236 16.93 4.49 1.05
N ILE A 237 17.74 4.83 2.05
CA ILE A 237 19.16 4.43 2.12
C ILE A 237 19.29 2.92 2.31
N PRO A 238 18.61 2.28 3.30
CA PRO A 238 18.55 0.82 3.40
C PRO A 238 18.17 0.12 2.08
N ALA A 239 17.20 0.66 1.34
CA ALA A 239 16.79 0.10 0.05
C ALA A 239 17.90 0.13 -1.00
N VAL A 240 18.65 1.23 -1.14
CA VAL A 240 19.80 1.28 -2.07
C VAL A 240 20.85 0.24 -1.68
N LEU A 241 21.22 0.20 -0.40
CA LEU A 241 22.25 -0.71 0.10
C LEU A 241 21.85 -2.17 -0.15
N LEU A 242 20.58 -2.50 0.11
CA LEU A 242 20.04 -3.83 -0.13
C LEU A 242 19.98 -4.18 -1.62
N GLY A 243 19.62 -3.22 -2.48
CA GLY A 243 19.68 -3.41 -3.93
C GLY A 243 21.11 -3.71 -4.41
N LEU A 244 22.11 -2.95 -3.95
CA LEU A 244 23.52 -3.18 -4.27
C LEU A 244 24.01 -4.55 -3.76
N MET A 245 23.63 -4.91 -2.54
CA MET A 245 23.93 -6.22 -1.94
C MET A 245 23.28 -7.37 -2.74
N THR A 246 22.08 -7.16 -3.27
CA THR A 246 21.40 -8.13 -4.13
C THR A 246 22.12 -8.31 -5.46
N ILE A 247 22.57 -7.22 -6.10
CA ILE A 247 23.39 -7.31 -7.33
C ILE A 247 24.71 -8.04 -7.05
N TYR A 248 25.36 -7.74 -5.93
CA TYR A 248 26.56 -8.45 -5.50
C TYR A 248 26.31 -9.95 -5.33
N PHE A 249 25.22 -10.33 -4.65
CA PHE A 249 24.82 -11.73 -4.51
C PHE A 249 24.60 -12.42 -5.87
N VAL A 250 23.88 -11.77 -6.80
CA VAL A 250 23.67 -12.32 -8.15
C VAL A 250 25.00 -12.58 -8.86
N ILE A 251 25.97 -11.66 -8.76
CA ILE A 251 27.31 -11.83 -9.35
C ILE A 251 28.04 -13.02 -8.71
N GLN A 252 28.01 -13.15 -7.39
CA GLN A 252 28.68 -14.25 -6.68
C GLN A 252 28.03 -15.60 -6.97
N HIS A 253 26.70 -15.65 -7.05
CA HIS A 253 25.96 -16.85 -7.40
C HIS A 253 26.33 -17.35 -8.80
N ARG A 254 26.46 -16.44 -9.78
CA ARG A 254 26.95 -16.80 -11.13
C ARG A 254 28.38 -17.33 -11.15
N LYS A 255 29.23 -16.87 -10.22
CA LYS A 255 30.59 -17.39 -10.03
C LYS A 255 30.63 -18.70 -9.24
N LYS A 256 29.49 -19.24 -8.81
CA LYS A 256 29.37 -20.41 -7.91
C LYS A 256 30.08 -20.20 -6.56
N GLN A 257 30.15 -18.95 -6.10
CA GLN A 257 30.78 -18.52 -4.84
C GLN A 257 29.73 -17.93 -3.88
N SER A 258 28.47 -18.35 -3.98
CA SER A 258 27.40 -17.82 -3.13
C SER A 258 27.52 -18.33 -1.69
N ASP A 259 27.47 -17.38 -0.75
CA ASP A 259 27.37 -17.63 0.68
C ASP A 259 25.90 -17.87 1.10
N ASP A 260 25.68 -18.87 1.95
CA ASP A 260 24.36 -19.23 2.46
C ASP A 260 23.81 -18.20 3.44
N ALA A 261 24.67 -17.58 4.26
CA ALA A 261 24.23 -16.56 5.21
C ALA A 261 23.71 -15.33 4.47
N LEU A 262 24.46 -14.86 3.47
CA LEU A 262 24.02 -13.80 2.56
C LEU A 262 22.68 -14.13 1.88
N TYR A 263 22.50 -15.36 1.43
CA TYR A 263 21.26 -15.80 0.79
C TYR A 263 20.03 -15.66 1.70
N PHE A 264 20.11 -16.17 2.92
CA PHE A 264 19.00 -16.11 3.88
C PHE A 264 18.74 -14.68 4.38
N LEU A 265 19.80 -13.90 4.58
CA LEU A 265 19.67 -12.48 4.94
C LEU A 265 18.92 -11.72 3.85
N LEU A 266 19.30 -11.91 2.58
CA LEU A 266 18.61 -11.30 1.46
C LEU A 266 17.16 -11.77 1.35
N ALA A 267 16.86 -13.06 1.60
CA ALA A 267 15.49 -13.55 1.58
C ALA A 267 14.58 -12.78 2.56
N PHE A 268 15.06 -12.53 3.78
CA PHE A 268 14.31 -11.79 4.78
C PHE A 268 14.23 -10.29 4.45
N PHE A 269 15.38 -9.62 4.25
CA PHE A 269 15.39 -8.16 4.11
C PHE A 269 14.86 -7.69 2.76
N LEU A 270 15.05 -8.46 1.68
CA LEU A 270 14.44 -8.14 0.38
C LEU A 270 12.93 -8.28 0.44
N GLY A 271 12.42 -9.32 1.10
CA GLY A 271 10.97 -9.44 1.36
C GLY A 271 10.44 -8.26 2.18
N LEU A 272 11.16 -7.86 3.24
CA LEU A 272 10.80 -6.72 4.07
C LEU A 272 10.73 -5.41 3.26
N ILE A 273 11.84 -5.00 2.64
CA ILE A 273 11.92 -3.70 1.94
C ILE A 273 11.04 -3.67 0.70
N THR A 274 10.96 -4.76 -0.06
CA THR A 274 10.07 -4.82 -1.24
C THR A 274 8.62 -4.66 -0.80
N THR A 275 8.18 -5.35 0.26
CA THR A 275 6.82 -5.23 0.78
C THR A 275 6.53 -3.82 1.28
N VAL A 276 7.51 -3.19 1.95
CA VAL A 276 7.34 -1.80 2.43
C VAL A 276 7.02 -0.87 1.26
N TYR A 277 7.81 -0.87 0.19
CA TYR A 277 7.54 0.06 -0.92
C TYR A 277 6.34 -0.34 -1.77
N GLN A 278 5.96 -1.60 -1.75
CA GLN A 278 4.84 -2.10 -2.52
C GLN A 278 3.49 -1.73 -1.89
N GLN A 279 3.40 -1.68 -0.55
CA GLN A 279 2.17 -1.38 0.19
C GLN A 279 1.77 0.11 0.21
N THR A 280 2.52 0.98 -0.47
CA THR A 280 2.18 2.40 -0.62
C THR A 280 1.08 2.66 -1.66
N CYS A 281 0.54 1.60 -2.25
CA CYS A 281 -0.58 1.62 -3.18
C CYS A 281 -1.86 2.09 -2.44
N VAL A 282 -2.52 3.14 -2.94
CA VAL A 282 -3.70 3.75 -2.29
C VAL A 282 -4.84 2.74 -2.13
N MET A 283 -5.01 1.85 -3.10
CA MET A 283 -5.92 0.71 -3.01
C MET A 283 -5.33 -0.36 -2.09
N ASN A 284 -5.58 -0.23 -0.80
CA ASN A 284 -5.05 -1.11 0.22
C ASN A 284 -6.18 -1.80 1.00
N TRP A 285 -6.40 -3.08 0.68
CA TRP A 285 -7.44 -3.91 1.28
C TRP A 285 -7.23 -4.15 2.78
N ALA A 286 -5.98 -4.18 3.24
CA ALA A 286 -5.68 -4.28 4.66
C ALA A 286 -6.21 -3.07 5.43
N THR A 287 -6.01 -1.85 4.91
CA THR A 287 -6.55 -0.62 5.53
C THR A 287 -8.09 -0.60 5.50
N ILE A 288 -8.72 -1.06 4.39
CA ILE A 288 -10.19 -1.22 4.30
C ILE A 288 -10.70 -2.16 5.39
N PHE A 289 -10.04 -3.31 5.56
CA PHE A 289 -10.40 -4.29 6.58
C PHE A 289 -10.20 -3.75 7.99
N GLU A 290 -9.09 -3.07 8.27
CA GLU A 290 -8.79 -2.47 9.57
C GLU A 290 -9.86 -1.45 9.99
N GLN A 291 -10.22 -0.54 9.09
CA GLN A 291 -11.26 0.45 9.38
C GLN A 291 -12.63 -0.20 9.58
N TRP A 292 -12.97 -1.21 8.77
CA TRP A 292 -14.19 -2.00 8.97
C TRP A 292 -14.20 -2.70 10.32
N LEU A 293 -13.08 -3.30 10.72
CA LEU A 293 -12.92 -4.05 11.97
C LEU A 293 -13.07 -3.14 13.19
N ASN A 294 -12.47 -1.94 13.14
CA ASN A 294 -12.55 -0.93 14.20
C ASN A 294 -13.94 -0.30 14.35
N ASN A 295 -14.77 -0.40 13.32
CA ASN A 295 -16.17 0.01 13.34
C ASN A 295 -17.12 -1.08 13.85
N GLN A 296 -16.62 -2.29 14.15
CA GLN A 296 -17.42 -3.34 14.78
C GLN A 296 -17.39 -3.21 16.31
N HIS A 297 -18.49 -3.60 16.96
CA HIS A 297 -18.58 -3.67 18.41
C HIS A 297 -17.97 -4.98 18.96
N PHE A 298 -16.76 -5.31 18.53
CA PHE A 298 -16.04 -6.50 18.97
C PHE A 298 -15.20 -6.24 20.23
N SER A 299 -15.06 -7.29 21.03
CA SER A 299 -14.06 -7.31 22.10
C SER A 299 -12.64 -7.38 21.53
N ASN A 300 -11.64 -6.93 22.30
CA ASN A 300 -10.23 -6.98 21.88
C ASN A 300 -9.79 -8.40 21.45
N TRP A 301 -10.31 -9.45 22.09
CA TRP A 301 -10.03 -10.83 21.71
C TRP A 301 -10.55 -11.16 20.31
N GLN A 302 -11.80 -10.77 20.00
CA GLN A 302 -12.39 -10.99 18.68
C GLN A 302 -11.66 -10.20 17.61
N THR A 303 -11.31 -8.94 17.87
CA THR A 303 -10.50 -8.11 16.97
C THR A 303 -9.17 -8.79 16.63
N ASN A 304 -8.43 -9.24 17.65
CA ASN A 304 -7.16 -9.94 17.45
C ASN A 304 -7.31 -11.27 16.71
N LEU A 305 -8.41 -11.99 16.93
CA LEU A 305 -8.70 -13.25 16.25
C LEU A 305 -8.96 -13.01 14.75
N TYR A 306 -9.81 -12.03 14.40
CA TYR A 306 -10.06 -11.70 12.99
C TYR A 306 -8.82 -11.12 12.32
N GLN A 307 -8.00 -10.38 13.06
CA GLN A 307 -6.71 -9.90 12.58
C GLN A 307 -5.75 -11.05 12.26
N LEU A 308 -5.64 -12.04 13.16
CA LEU A 308 -4.82 -13.23 12.92
C LEU A 308 -5.35 -14.04 11.72
N LEU A 309 -6.67 -14.20 11.63
CA LEU A 309 -7.31 -14.88 10.50
C LEU A 309 -7.00 -14.16 9.18
N TYR A 310 -7.08 -12.83 9.15
CA TYR A 310 -6.73 -12.04 7.98
C TYR A 310 -5.29 -12.31 7.54
N GLN A 311 -4.32 -12.19 8.44
CA GLN A 311 -2.91 -12.41 8.11
C GLN A 311 -2.65 -13.84 7.62
N GLY A 312 -3.30 -14.83 8.25
CA GLY A 312 -3.19 -16.24 7.85
C GLY A 312 -3.75 -16.49 6.44
N MET A 313 -4.92 -15.94 6.14
CA MET A 313 -5.53 -16.03 4.81
C MET A 313 -4.70 -15.28 3.76
N TYR A 314 -4.15 -14.12 4.12
CA TYR A 314 -3.34 -13.29 3.23
C TYR A 314 -2.09 -14.05 2.71
N ILE A 315 -1.39 -14.80 3.56
CA ILE A 315 -0.19 -15.56 3.17
C ILE A 315 -0.46 -16.96 2.63
N LEU A 316 -1.68 -17.46 2.76
CA LEU A 316 -2.04 -18.83 2.37
C LEU A 316 -1.63 -19.15 0.92
N PRO A 317 -1.84 -18.26 -0.08
CA PRO A 317 -1.40 -18.56 -1.45
C PRO A 317 0.10 -18.78 -1.58
N LEU A 318 0.96 -18.05 -0.85
CA LEU A 318 2.41 -18.24 -0.90
C LEU A 318 2.83 -19.58 -0.30
N VAL A 319 2.20 -19.99 0.80
CA VAL A 319 2.42 -21.31 1.42
C VAL A 319 1.98 -22.42 0.47
N VAL A 320 0.82 -22.27 -0.17
CA VAL A 320 0.33 -23.23 -1.17
C VAL A 320 1.30 -23.34 -2.36
N ILE A 321 1.82 -22.21 -2.85
CA ILE A 321 2.79 -22.19 -3.97
C ILE A 321 4.10 -22.88 -3.59
N LEU A 322 4.61 -22.67 -2.36
CA LEU A 322 5.77 -23.40 -1.85
C LEU A 322 5.51 -24.92 -1.87
N CYS A 323 4.38 -25.37 -1.32
CA CYS A 323 4.01 -26.78 -1.28
C CYS A 323 3.89 -27.38 -2.68
N ILE A 324 3.17 -26.71 -3.59
CA ILE A 324 3.00 -27.13 -4.99
C ILE A 324 4.37 -27.25 -5.66
N TYR A 325 5.24 -26.25 -5.52
CA TYR A 325 6.57 -26.27 -6.13
C TYR A 325 7.42 -27.45 -5.65
N LEU A 326 7.42 -27.73 -4.34
CA LEU A 326 8.14 -28.87 -3.77
C LEU A 326 7.62 -30.21 -4.30
N VAL A 327 6.31 -30.34 -4.51
CA VAL A 327 5.69 -31.53 -5.13
C VAL A 327 6.09 -31.64 -6.60
N LEU A 328 6.00 -30.54 -7.36
CA LEU A 328 6.33 -30.51 -8.79
C LEU A 328 7.79 -30.87 -9.07
N LEU A 329 8.72 -30.53 -8.18
CA LEU A 329 10.13 -30.93 -8.29
C LEU A 329 10.37 -32.46 -8.26
N ASN A 330 9.41 -33.26 -7.82
CA ASN A 330 9.49 -34.73 -7.93
C ASN A 330 9.21 -35.23 -9.36
N ILE A 331 8.63 -34.40 -10.22
CA ILE A 331 8.29 -34.76 -11.59
C ILE A 331 9.51 -34.51 -12.50
N LYS A 332 10.02 -35.57 -13.14
CA LYS A 332 11.23 -35.51 -13.99
C LYS A 332 11.23 -34.37 -15.01
N ARG A 333 10.08 -34.13 -15.68
CA ARG A 333 9.94 -33.05 -16.67
C ARG A 333 10.11 -31.66 -16.06
N PHE A 334 9.57 -31.44 -14.86
CA PHE A 334 9.65 -30.16 -14.17
C PHE A 334 11.05 -29.94 -13.59
N ALA A 335 11.67 -31.00 -13.05
CA ALA A 335 13.06 -30.97 -12.61
C ALA A 335 14.05 -30.64 -13.76
N ALA A 336 13.75 -31.04 -15.00
CA ALA A 336 14.56 -30.69 -16.16
C ALA A 336 14.52 -29.19 -16.51
N LEU A 337 13.50 -28.44 -16.08
CA LEU A 337 13.37 -26.99 -16.30
C LEU A 337 14.05 -26.15 -15.22
N ARG A 338 14.68 -26.78 -14.22
CA ARG A 338 15.24 -26.12 -13.05
C ARG A 338 16.22 -25.00 -13.39
N THR A 339 17.12 -25.20 -14.34
CA THR A 339 18.11 -24.19 -14.75
C THR A 339 17.42 -22.95 -15.34
N LYS A 340 16.36 -23.13 -16.13
CA LYS A 340 15.55 -22.02 -16.64
C LYS A 340 14.83 -21.29 -15.52
N PHE A 341 14.30 -22.00 -14.54
CA PHE A 341 13.68 -21.37 -13.37
C PHE A 341 14.68 -20.58 -12.52
N ALA A 342 15.89 -21.10 -12.32
CA ALA A 342 16.95 -20.35 -11.63
C ALA A 342 17.30 -19.06 -12.40
N ASN A 343 17.38 -19.10 -13.73
CA ASN A 343 17.58 -17.89 -14.56
C ASN A 343 16.45 -16.87 -14.38
N ILE A 344 15.19 -17.31 -14.34
CA ILE A 344 14.03 -16.45 -14.04
C ILE A 344 14.18 -15.80 -12.65
N GLY A 345 14.53 -16.60 -11.63
CA GLY A 345 14.73 -16.09 -10.27
C GLY A 345 15.83 -15.04 -10.18
N LEU A 346 16.97 -15.25 -10.85
CA LEU A 346 18.05 -14.26 -10.90
C LEU A 346 17.63 -12.97 -11.61
N LEU A 347 16.83 -13.07 -12.68
CA LEU A 347 16.28 -11.91 -13.36
C LEU A 347 15.32 -11.12 -12.47
N PHE A 348 14.48 -11.80 -11.68
CA PHE A 348 13.63 -11.14 -10.68
C PHE A 348 14.46 -10.40 -9.63
N LEU A 349 15.52 -11.01 -9.08
CA LEU A 349 16.41 -10.33 -8.14
C LEU A 349 17.06 -9.08 -8.74
N ILE A 350 17.54 -9.17 -9.99
CA ILE A 350 18.13 -8.01 -10.69
C ILE A 350 17.10 -6.90 -10.84
N ALA A 351 15.88 -7.22 -11.28
CA ALA A 351 14.84 -6.22 -11.50
C ALA A 351 14.43 -5.52 -10.19
N ILE A 352 14.19 -6.29 -9.12
CA ILE A 352 13.89 -5.74 -7.79
C ILE A 352 15.05 -4.85 -7.32
N ALA A 353 16.29 -5.31 -7.43
CA ALA A 353 17.45 -4.53 -7.02
C ALA A 353 17.57 -3.20 -7.78
N LEU A 354 17.32 -3.20 -9.09
CA LEU A 354 17.30 -1.97 -9.91
C LEU A 354 16.18 -1.02 -9.47
N CYS A 355 14.97 -1.54 -9.20
CA CYS A 355 13.88 -0.72 -8.62
C CYS A 355 14.33 -0.06 -7.31
N LEU A 356 14.91 -0.84 -6.40
CA LEU A 356 15.35 -0.34 -5.09
C LEU A 356 16.48 0.70 -5.19
N ILE A 357 17.39 0.54 -6.15
CA ILE A 357 18.50 1.48 -6.37
C ILE A 357 18.00 2.78 -7.02
N VAL A 358 17.17 2.69 -8.06
CA VAL A 358 16.76 3.87 -8.85
C VAL A 358 15.62 4.62 -8.18
N TYR A 359 14.47 3.98 -8.02
CA TYR A 359 13.27 4.59 -7.46
C TYR A 359 12.31 3.50 -6.95
N PRO A 360 12.30 3.22 -5.64
CA PRO A 360 11.61 2.04 -5.10
C PRO A 360 10.08 2.12 -5.18
N PHE A 361 9.50 3.31 -5.26
CA PHE A 361 8.04 3.49 -5.41
C PHE A 361 7.50 2.97 -6.75
N ILE A 362 8.35 2.64 -7.74
CA ILE A 362 7.92 1.91 -8.94
C ILE A 362 7.31 0.55 -8.58
N LEU A 363 7.72 -0.05 -7.45
CA LEU A 363 7.22 -1.35 -7.00
C LEU A 363 5.71 -1.34 -6.73
N SER A 364 5.12 -0.20 -6.36
CA SER A 364 3.67 -0.10 -6.13
C SER A 364 2.86 0.17 -7.41
N ASN A 365 3.50 0.31 -8.57
CA ASN A 365 2.80 0.58 -9.83
C ASN A 365 2.36 -0.72 -10.51
N PHE A 366 1.06 -1.00 -10.52
CA PHE A 366 0.49 -2.23 -11.10
C PHE A 366 0.97 -2.52 -12.53
N THR A 367 0.87 -1.55 -13.44
CA THR A 367 1.17 -1.76 -14.86
C THR A 367 2.64 -2.13 -15.05
N ILE A 368 3.55 -1.41 -14.36
CA ILE A 368 4.98 -1.70 -14.43
C ILE A 368 5.27 -3.07 -13.82
N SER A 369 4.69 -3.40 -12.68
CA SER A 369 4.91 -4.68 -12.00
C SER A 369 4.46 -5.87 -12.85
N LEU A 370 3.27 -5.79 -13.47
CA LEU A 370 2.75 -6.85 -14.33
C LEU A 370 3.58 -7.03 -15.61
N MET A 371 3.90 -5.92 -16.30
CA MET A 371 4.71 -5.97 -17.52
C MET A 371 6.11 -6.52 -17.24
N THR A 372 6.73 -6.08 -16.14
CA THR A 372 8.05 -6.56 -15.72
C THR A 372 8.02 -8.07 -15.45
N LEU A 373 7.03 -8.56 -14.70
CA LEU A 373 6.88 -9.99 -14.41
C LEU A 373 6.78 -10.82 -15.70
N LEU A 374 5.88 -10.43 -16.62
CA LEU A 374 5.67 -11.16 -17.88
C LEU A 374 6.93 -11.18 -18.75
N ILE A 375 7.59 -10.03 -18.92
CA ILE A 375 8.81 -9.90 -19.72
C ILE A 375 9.93 -10.77 -19.14
N LEU A 376 10.15 -10.74 -17.83
CA LEU A 376 11.25 -11.47 -17.19
C LEU A 376 11.03 -12.99 -17.21
N VAL A 377 9.79 -13.46 -17.08
CA VAL A 377 9.46 -14.88 -17.27
C VAL A 377 9.83 -15.32 -18.68
N VAL A 378 9.35 -14.60 -19.71
CA VAL A 378 9.66 -14.92 -21.11
C VAL A 378 11.17 -14.89 -21.36
N CYS A 379 11.85 -13.81 -20.95
CA CYS A 379 13.30 -13.69 -21.10
C CYS A 379 14.07 -14.82 -20.41
N GLY A 380 13.67 -15.23 -19.20
CA GLY A 380 14.36 -16.28 -18.46
C GLY A 380 14.28 -17.66 -19.10
N PHE A 381 13.31 -17.92 -19.99
CA PHE A 381 13.27 -19.15 -20.79
C PHE A 381 14.30 -19.19 -21.92
N PHE A 382 14.75 -18.02 -22.40
CA PHE A 382 15.67 -17.89 -23.53
C PHE A 382 17.10 -17.49 -23.13
N ILE A 383 17.27 -16.81 -22.00
CA ILE A 383 18.56 -16.33 -21.52
C ILE A 383 19.23 -17.40 -20.65
N ASN A 384 20.53 -17.63 -20.88
CA ASN A 384 21.35 -18.47 -20.01
C ASN A 384 22.20 -17.62 -19.05
N LEU A 385 21.85 -17.59 -17.77
CA LEU A 385 22.59 -16.88 -16.71
C LEU A 385 23.41 -17.83 -15.84
N THR A 386 22.90 -19.03 -15.58
CA THR A 386 23.60 -20.19 -15.00
C THR A 386 24.35 -20.97 -16.08
#